data_AF-A0A3D2H0C1-F1
#
_entry.id   AF-A0A3D2H0C1-F1
#
_cell.length_a   1.000
_cell.length_b   1.000
_cell.length_c   1.000
_cell.angle_alpha   90.00
_cell.angle_beta   90.00
_cell.angle_gamma   90.00
#
_symmetry.space_group_name_H-M   'P 1'
#
loop_
_entity.id
_entity.type
_entity.pdbx_description
1 polymer ?
#
loop_
_entity_poly.entity_id
_entity_poly.type
_entity_poly.pdbx_seq_one_letter_code
_entity_poly.pdbx_strand_id
1 'polypeptide(L)'
;MKRFIALLLGIVLLLTAVPALADEETDDLNEIARKVEEEYLLPLSEGEGAKTEVLEVCLEMLKDAKGGPKKKPLELYCRVLLAIENGEFEDAKHTMYVLNSKSMKDTFDKAFVEKSGGETETSLMTVDTLFLYLEGREAENNNERDLALAAYDQCYNSADVSYRVTRIEDEQYSEATDLWIAGNYDTAKKLLKALAERQHAEAIAALKEWATPEPTAKSNASANATPKPTATPKPTQKVTAKPTTTSKASVSISLQLNRAGINSVDLSWTCGTSGVTYEVQRKGDSSSSWTTLATISSKSYTDNSAQAGTKYTYRIVAKSATGTSNEVSVTTLQNSTPTPKPKTWGSWSSWSTSPVSASSTRQVETKVETQYNSVPVYNYSRWYYYNTAWGQWTHSYTQYTGSNYKSGSGEWQYKTTSQPLAKVNQIDGRQQYNGGWWNESISYKQESYQVTYYRYRDLK
;
A
#
# COMPACT_ATOMS: atom_id res chain seq x y z
N MET A 1 45.61 -20.25 20.15
CA MET A 1 45.93 -21.26 19.13
C MET A 1 44.66 -22.06 18.81
N LYS A 2 44.71 -22.99 17.83
CA LYS A 2 43.68 -24.04 17.54
C LYS A 2 43.26 -24.79 18.84
N ARG A 3 42.07 -25.41 19.02
CA ARG A 3 40.82 -25.59 18.22
C ARG A 3 39.77 -26.34 19.11
N PHE A 4 38.52 -26.45 18.61
CA PHE A 4 37.52 -27.53 18.83
C PHE A 4 36.67 -27.65 20.13
N ILE A 5 35.35 -27.64 19.92
CA ILE A 5 34.32 -28.65 20.31
C ILE A 5 34.19 -29.07 21.79
N ALA A 6 33.00 -28.78 22.34
CA ALA A 6 32.22 -29.74 23.13
C ALA A 6 30.72 -29.53 22.82
N LEU A 7 29.97 -30.61 22.62
CA LEU A 7 28.52 -30.60 22.35
C LEU A 7 27.84 -31.47 23.41
N LEU A 8 26.67 -31.06 23.91
CA LEU A 8 25.85 -31.89 24.79
C LEU A 8 24.39 -31.84 24.34
N LEU A 9 23.78 -33.03 24.21
CA LEU A 9 22.39 -33.21 23.79
C LEU A 9 21.43 -33.12 24.99
N GLY A 10 20.20 -32.68 24.73
CA GLY A 10 19.17 -32.58 25.77
C GLY A 10 17.73 -32.38 25.28
N ILE A 11 17.41 -32.66 24.01
CA ILE A 11 16.03 -32.54 23.50
C ILE A 11 15.35 -33.91 23.61
N VAL A 12 14.36 -34.01 24.52
CA VAL A 12 13.45 -35.15 24.60
C VAL A 12 12.34 -34.98 23.58
N LEU A 13 12.09 -36.04 22.80
CA LEU A 13 11.03 -36.06 21.79
C LEU A 13 9.66 -36.26 22.46
N LEU A 14 8.71 -35.35 22.22
CA LEU A 14 7.29 -35.56 22.54
C LEU A 14 6.43 -35.17 21.34
N LEU A 15 6.06 -36.18 20.55
CA LEU A 15 5.09 -36.04 19.46
C LEU A 15 3.68 -35.99 20.04
N THR A 16 3.05 -34.82 20.03
CA THR A 16 1.60 -34.67 20.05
C THR A 16 1.15 -34.10 18.72
N ALA A 17 0.38 -34.86 17.95
CA ALA A 17 -0.06 -34.45 16.62
C ALA A 17 -1.06 -33.29 16.69
N VAL A 18 -0.82 -32.25 15.88
CA VAL A 18 -1.69 -31.09 15.65
C VAL A 18 -1.70 -30.86 14.13
N PRO A 19 -2.86 -30.57 13.49
CA PRO A 19 -3.05 -30.94 12.08
C PRO A 19 -2.55 -29.90 11.06
N ALA A 20 -2.17 -30.40 9.88
CA ALA A 20 -1.87 -29.62 8.66
C ALA A 20 -3.14 -29.05 8.01
N LEU A 21 -3.98 -28.37 8.80
CA LEU A 21 -5.18 -27.65 8.39
C LEU A 21 -5.11 -26.14 8.72
N ALA A 22 -4.09 -25.71 9.47
CA ALA A 22 -3.93 -24.31 9.87
C ALA A 22 -3.27 -23.44 8.77
N ASP A 23 -2.36 -23.99 7.98
CA ASP A 23 -1.55 -23.22 7.03
C ASP A 23 -2.41 -22.65 5.88
N GLU A 24 -3.38 -23.44 5.38
CA GLU A 24 -4.32 -23.02 4.32
C GLU A 24 -5.28 -21.90 4.80
N GLU A 25 -5.59 -21.81 6.09
CA GLU A 25 -6.43 -20.75 6.65
C GLU A 25 -5.69 -19.39 6.76
N THR A 26 -4.36 -19.38 6.67
CA THR A 26 -3.58 -18.13 6.68
C THR A 26 -3.26 -17.55 5.30
N ASP A 27 -3.39 -18.31 4.21
CA ASP A 27 -2.97 -17.86 2.88
C ASP A 27 -3.92 -16.78 2.31
N ASP A 28 -5.24 -16.98 2.41
CA ASP A 28 -6.29 -16.03 1.99
C ASP A 28 -6.03 -14.60 2.54
N LEU A 29 -5.83 -14.48 3.86
CA LEU A 29 -5.66 -13.19 4.51
C LEU A 29 -4.30 -12.55 4.20
N ASN A 30 -3.26 -13.37 3.99
CA ASN A 30 -1.94 -12.87 3.60
C ASN A 30 -1.96 -12.36 2.14
N GLU A 31 -2.68 -13.01 1.23
CA GLU A 31 -2.89 -12.49 -0.13
C GLU A 31 -3.66 -11.16 -0.11
N ILE A 32 -4.72 -11.05 0.71
CA ILE A 32 -5.50 -9.82 0.84
C ILE A 32 -4.67 -8.69 1.47
N ALA A 33 -3.93 -8.95 2.54
CA ALA A 33 -3.05 -7.96 3.16
C ALA A 33 -1.95 -7.48 2.19
N ARG A 34 -1.31 -8.42 1.47
CA ARG A 34 -0.35 -8.10 0.40
C ARG A 34 -1.01 -7.27 -0.72
N LYS A 35 -2.27 -7.50 -1.05
CA LYS A 35 -2.98 -6.70 -2.07
C LYS A 35 -3.20 -5.25 -1.62
N VAL A 36 -3.53 -5.03 -0.34
CA VAL A 36 -3.63 -3.67 0.23
C VAL A 36 -2.25 -2.99 0.27
N GLU A 37 -1.20 -3.74 0.56
CA GLU A 37 0.19 -3.27 0.56
C GLU A 37 0.67 -2.90 -0.87
N GLU A 38 0.67 -3.86 -1.79
CA GLU A 38 1.29 -3.74 -3.13
C GLU A 38 0.47 -2.96 -4.16
N GLU A 39 -0.87 -3.02 -4.11
CA GLU A 39 -1.72 -2.39 -5.14
C GLU A 39 -2.42 -1.10 -4.68
N TYR A 40 -2.42 -0.80 -3.37
CA TYR A 40 -3.02 0.42 -2.81
C TYR A 40 -2.00 1.30 -2.07
N LEU A 41 -1.38 0.83 -0.98
CA LEU A 41 -0.53 1.68 -0.14
C LEU A 41 0.80 2.07 -0.82
N LEU A 42 1.47 1.14 -1.50
CA LEU A 42 2.71 1.46 -2.24
C LEU A 42 2.47 2.52 -3.34
N PRO A 43 1.52 2.34 -4.29
CA PRO A 43 1.23 3.37 -5.30
C PRO A 43 0.78 4.72 -4.71
N LEU A 44 0.07 4.71 -3.58
CA LEU A 44 -0.31 5.93 -2.86
C LEU A 44 0.94 6.66 -2.33
N SER A 45 1.91 5.93 -1.78
CA SER A 45 3.22 6.47 -1.34
C SER A 45 4.18 6.85 -2.48
N GLU A 46 3.91 6.40 -3.71
CA GLU A 46 4.61 6.84 -4.93
C GLU A 46 3.89 7.99 -5.65
N GLY A 47 2.75 8.46 -5.12
CA GLY A 47 1.99 9.59 -5.65
C GLY A 47 1.05 9.26 -6.82
N GLU A 48 0.77 7.98 -7.10
CA GLU A 48 -0.18 7.57 -8.16
C GLU A 48 -1.66 7.85 -7.82
N GLY A 49 -1.95 8.31 -6.59
CA GLY A 49 -3.29 8.58 -6.09
C GLY A 49 -4.02 7.35 -5.55
N ALA A 50 -5.09 7.58 -4.81
CA ALA A 50 -5.85 6.53 -4.14
C ALA A 50 -6.70 5.70 -5.14
N LYS A 51 -6.57 4.37 -5.04
CA LYS A 51 -7.24 3.38 -5.90
C LYS A 51 -8.29 2.61 -5.09
N THR A 52 -9.41 3.27 -4.79
CA THR A 52 -10.46 2.72 -3.90
C THR A 52 -11.00 1.37 -4.36
N GLU A 53 -10.99 1.10 -5.68
CA GLU A 53 -11.39 -0.18 -6.26
C GLU A 53 -10.54 -1.37 -5.76
N VAL A 54 -9.29 -1.12 -5.32
CA VAL A 54 -8.43 -2.16 -4.72
C VAL A 54 -8.96 -2.55 -3.35
N LEU A 55 -9.39 -1.56 -2.54
CA LEU A 55 -9.97 -1.79 -1.22
C LEU A 55 -11.35 -2.45 -1.31
N GLU A 56 -12.18 -2.05 -2.27
CA GLU A 56 -13.46 -2.71 -2.57
C GLU A 56 -13.26 -4.19 -2.91
N VAL A 57 -12.30 -4.51 -3.79
CA VAL A 57 -11.95 -5.90 -4.13
C VAL A 57 -11.42 -6.67 -2.91
N CYS A 58 -10.61 -6.05 -2.04
CA CYS A 58 -10.14 -6.67 -0.81
C CYS A 58 -11.32 -6.97 0.16
N LEU A 59 -12.28 -6.05 0.28
CA LEU A 59 -13.48 -6.24 1.10
C LEU A 59 -14.41 -7.31 0.53
N GLU A 60 -14.47 -7.48 -0.79
CA GLU A 60 -15.18 -8.58 -1.44
C GLU A 60 -14.51 -9.94 -1.15
N MET A 61 -13.19 -10.04 -1.34
CA MET A 61 -12.40 -11.24 -1.02
C MET A 61 -12.54 -11.64 0.45
N LEU A 62 -12.59 -10.66 1.36
CA LEU A 62 -12.78 -10.89 2.79
C LEU A 62 -14.15 -11.48 3.15
N LYS A 63 -15.17 -11.47 2.28
CA LYS A 63 -16.45 -12.13 2.59
C LYS A 63 -16.25 -13.64 2.73
N ASP A 64 -15.67 -14.26 1.71
CA ASP A 64 -15.52 -15.71 1.61
C ASP A 64 -14.23 -16.25 2.26
N ALA A 65 -13.19 -15.41 2.42
CA ALA A 65 -11.92 -15.80 3.03
C ALA A 65 -12.08 -16.49 4.41
N LYS A 66 -11.26 -17.51 4.67
CA LYS A 66 -11.08 -18.07 6.02
C LYS A 66 -10.17 -17.13 6.85
N GLY A 67 -9.83 -17.48 8.09
CA GLY A 67 -8.80 -16.77 8.87
C GLY A 67 -9.15 -16.44 10.32
N GLY A 68 -10.09 -17.17 10.93
CA GLY A 68 -10.49 -17.06 12.33
C GLY A 68 -10.51 -15.62 12.90
N PRO A 69 -9.73 -15.31 13.97
CA PRO A 69 -9.73 -14.00 14.61
C PRO A 69 -9.01 -12.91 13.81
N LYS A 70 -8.15 -13.25 12.85
CA LYS A 70 -7.37 -12.27 12.05
C LYS A 70 -8.20 -11.58 10.97
N LYS A 71 -9.26 -12.24 10.50
CA LYS A 71 -10.14 -11.77 9.43
C LYS A 71 -10.80 -10.43 9.76
N LYS A 72 -11.34 -10.27 10.98
CA LYS A 72 -12.11 -9.07 11.33
C LYS A 72 -11.26 -7.80 11.48
N PRO A 73 -10.07 -7.81 12.12
CA PRO A 73 -9.19 -6.66 12.12
C PRO A 73 -8.80 -6.20 10.70
N LEU A 74 -8.47 -7.11 9.78
CA LEU A 74 -8.14 -6.76 8.39
C LEU A 74 -9.34 -6.17 7.64
N GLU A 75 -10.55 -6.69 7.85
CA GLU A 75 -11.79 -6.12 7.32
C GLU A 75 -12.07 -4.70 7.83
N LEU A 76 -11.78 -4.42 9.11
CA LEU A 76 -11.91 -3.08 9.68
C LEU A 76 -10.84 -2.13 9.11
N TYR A 77 -9.59 -2.58 8.95
CA TYR A 77 -8.50 -1.79 8.37
C TYR A 77 -8.83 -1.34 6.94
N CYS A 78 -9.27 -2.25 6.08
CA CYS A 78 -9.70 -1.93 4.71
C CYS A 78 -10.90 -0.97 4.66
N ARG A 79 -11.86 -1.10 5.60
CA ARG A 79 -13.01 -0.18 5.71
C ARG A 79 -12.59 1.24 6.12
N VAL A 80 -11.66 1.38 7.07
CA VAL A 80 -11.18 2.70 7.51
C VAL A 80 -10.49 3.42 6.35
N LEU A 81 -9.60 2.75 5.62
CA LEU A 81 -8.96 3.31 4.43
C LEU A 81 -9.98 3.73 3.36
N LEU A 82 -10.97 2.88 3.05
CA LEU A 82 -11.98 3.20 2.03
C LEU A 82 -12.84 4.40 2.44
N ALA A 83 -13.28 4.47 3.70
CA ALA A 83 -14.04 5.59 4.23
C ALA A 83 -13.24 6.91 4.23
N ILE A 84 -11.92 6.86 4.51
CA ILE A 84 -11.02 8.03 4.41
C ILE A 84 -10.95 8.61 2.98
N GLU A 85 -10.93 7.76 1.95
CA GLU A 85 -10.91 8.22 0.55
C GLU A 85 -12.28 8.69 0.04
N ASN A 86 -13.36 8.08 0.54
CA ASN A 86 -14.73 8.53 0.25
C ASN A 86 -15.09 9.86 0.95
N GLY A 87 -14.30 10.30 1.93
CA GLY A 87 -14.62 11.44 2.81
C GLY A 87 -15.64 11.11 3.91
N GLU A 88 -15.86 9.83 4.20
CA GLU A 88 -16.84 9.29 5.15
C GLU A 88 -16.25 9.25 6.58
N PHE A 89 -15.71 10.38 7.04
CA PHE A 89 -14.88 10.46 8.26
C PHE A 89 -15.56 9.99 9.55
N GLU A 90 -16.88 10.13 9.68
CA GLU A 90 -17.62 9.59 10.83
C GLU A 90 -17.67 8.05 10.83
N ASP A 91 -17.87 7.43 9.66
CA ASP A 91 -17.85 5.98 9.53
C ASP A 91 -16.42 5.42 9.61
N ALA A 92 -15.43 6.18 9.15
CA ALA A 92 -14.02 5.90 9.37
C ALA A 92 -13.69 5.90 10.87
N LYS A 93 -14.03 6.96 11.62
CA LYS A 93 -13.87 7.05 13.08
C LYS A 93 -14.60 5.93 13.82
N HIS A 94 -15.85 5.64 13.46
CA HIS A 94 -16.63 4.57 14.09
C HIS A 94 -15.98 3.20 13.89
N THR A 95 -15.56 2.90 12.66
CA THR A 95 -14.85 1.66 12.32
C THR A 95 -13.49 1.58 13.04
N MET A 96 -12.77 2.70 13.10
CA MET A 96 -11.45 2.80 13.69
C MET A 96 -11.47 2.64 15.21
N TYR A 97 -12.51 3.14 15.89
CA TYR A 97 -12.74 2.91 17.32
C TYR A 97 -12.86 1.40 17.65
N VAL A 98 -13.46 0.60 16.75
CA VAL A 98 -13.54 -0.86 16.92
C VAL A 98 -12.18 -1.52 16.64
N LEU A 99 -11.45 -1.08 15.61
CA LEU A 99 -10.13 -1.60 15.27
C LEU A 99 -9.06 -1.30 16.35
N ASN A 100 -9.09 -0.10 16.93
CA ASN A 100 -8.20 0.32 18.01
C ASN A 100 -8.59 -0.24 19.39
N SER A 101 -9.62 -1.09 19.46
CA SER A 101 -9.84 -1.91 20.66
C SER A 101 -8.68 -2.90 20.82
N LYS A 102 -8.13 -3.03 22.04
CA LYS A 102 -6.87 -3.75 22.29
C LYS A 102 -6.79 -5.13 21.63
N SER A 103 -7.87 -5.91 21.67
CA SER A 103 -7.87 -7.26 21.08
C SER A 103 -7.86 -7.27 19.55
N MET A 104 -8.43 -6.25 18.89
CA MET A 104 -8.39 -6.13 17.43
C MET A 104 -7.03 -5.61 16.98
N LYS A 105 -6.53 -4.56 17.63
CA LYS A 105 -5.20 -3.98 17.42
C LYS A 105 -4.06 -5.01 17.60
N ASP A 106 -3.95 -5.61 18.79
CA ASP A 106 -2.93 -6.61 19.11
C ASP A 106 -2.99 -7.82 18.15
N THR A 107 -4.14 -8.07 17.51
CA THR A 107 -4.30 -9.13 16.49
C THR A 107 -3.90 -8.65 15.10
N PHE A 108 -4.21 -7.41 14.70
CA PHE A 108 -3.83 -6.86 13.40
C PHE A 108 -2.32 -6.65 13.29
N ASP A 109 -1.76 -5.82 14.19
CA ASP A 109 -0.35 -5.42 14.14
C ASP A 109 0.54 -6.67 14.15
N LYS A 110 0.25 -7.61 15.06
CA LYS A 110 0.98 -8.88 15.18
C LYS A 110 0.79 -9.87 14.02
N ALA A 111 -0.33 -9.80 13.30
CA ALA A 111 -0.59 -10.74 12.20
C ALA A 111 -0.02 -10.27 10.86
N PHE A 112 0.02 -8.96 10.62
CA PHE A 112 0.30 -8.39 9.30
C PHE A 112 1.49 -7.42 9.28
N VAL A 113 1.81 -6.75 10.40
CA VAL A 113 2.89 -5.75 10.50
C VAL A 113 4.14 -6.34 11.17
N GLU A 114 4.02 -6.99 12.33
CA GLU A 114 5.13 -7.60 13.09
C GLU A 114 5.61 -8.94 12.49
N LYS A 115 6.15 -8.92 11.27
CA LYS A 115 6.72 -10.13 10.63
C LYS A 115 7.90 -10.68 11.45
N SER A 116 7.71 -11.86 12.05
CA SER A 116 8.75 -12.60 12.78
C SER A 116 9.89 -13.06 11.87
N GLY A 117 10.90 -12.22 11.68
CA GLY A 117 12.09 -12.52 10.87
C GLY A 117 13.06 -11.35 10.75
N GLY A 118 12.58 -10.10 10.76
CA GLY A 118 13.45 -8.90 10.76
C GLY A 118 13.94 -8.45 9.39
N GLU A 119 13.32 -8.90 8.29
CA GLU A 119 13.60 -8.42 6.93
C GLU A 119 12.29 -8.01 6.23
N THR A 120 12.40 -7.05 5.29
CA THR A 120 11.33 -6.26 4.65
C THR A 120 10.58 -5.30 5.60
N GLU A 121 10.74 -4.00 5.35
CA GLU A 121 9.80 -2.98 5.83
C GLU A 121 8.47 -3.18 5.11
N THR A 122 7.35 -3.11 5.84
CA THR A 122 6.01 -3.21 5.27
C THR A 122 5.40 -1.82 5.08
N SER A 123 4.63 -1.63 4.00
CA SER A 123 3.87 -0.40 3.78
C SER A 123 2.51 -0.41 4.51
N LEU A 124 2.15 -1.51 5.18
CA LEU A 124 0.99 -1.57 6.07
C LEU A 124 1.26 -0.73 7.33
N MET A 125 0.39 0.22 7.60
CA MET A 125 0.41 1.03 8.81
C MET A 125 0.04 0.18 10.04
N THR A 126 0.66 0.45 11.19
CA THR A 126 0.10 -0.02 12.47
C THR A 126 -1.27 0.62 12.70
N VAL A 127 -2.07 0.04 13.60
CA VAL A 127 -3.36 0.66 13.98
C VAL A 127 -3.18 2.06 14.59
N ASP A 128 -2.08 2.35 15.30
CA ASP A 128 -1.80 3.73 15.76
C ASP A 128 -1.45 4.67 14.60
N THR A 129 -0.65 4.20 13.65
CA THR A 129 -0.24 4.98 12.46
C THR A 129 -1.44 5.29 11.57
N LEU A 130 -2.35 4.33 11.38
CA LEU A 130 -3.62 4.54 10.67
C LEU A 130 -4.55 5.52 11.42
N PHE A 131 -4.50 5.55 12.76
CA PHE A 131 -5.30 6.49 13.54
C PHE A 131 -4.81 7.93 13.35
N LEU A 132 -3.49 8.16 13.41
CA LEU A 132 -2.87 9.45 13.11
C LEU A 132 -3.13 9.89 11.66
N TYR A 133 -3.09 8.95 10.70
CA TYR A 133 -3.45 9.22 9.31
C TYR A 133 -4.93 9.65 9.16
N LEU A 134 -5.85 8.99 9.87
CA LEU A 134 -7.26 9.39 9.92
C LEU A 134 -7.45 10.80 10.50
N GLU A 135 -6.82 11.11 11.63
CA GLU A 135 -6.90 12.45 12.25
C GLU A 135 -6.37 13.54 11.30
N GLY A 136 -5.24 13.30 10.63
CA GLY A 136 -4.69 14.23 9.65
C GLY A 136 -5.60 14.45 8.44
N ARG A 137 -6.18 13.36 7.91
CA ARG A 137 -7.11 13.40 6.77
C ARG A 137 -8.44 14.09 7.10
N GLU A 138 -8.95 13.92 8.32
CA GLU A 138 -10.14 14.63 8.79
C GLU A 138 -9.87 16.13 8.96
N ALA A 139 -8.77 16.50 9.62
CA ALA A 139 -8.37 17.90 9.79
C ALA A 139 -8.12 18.58 8.43
N GLU A 140 -7.53 17.88 7.46
CA GLU A 140 -7.37 18.36 6.09
C GLU A 140 -8.72 18.65 5.42
N ASN A 141 -9.67 17.72 5.51
CA ASN A 141 -11.05 17.90 5.01
C ASN A 141 -11.77 19.08 5.67
N ASN A 142 -11.51 19.33 6.96
CA ASN A 142 -12.07 20.46 7.70
C ASN A 142 -11.35 21.80 7.43
N ASN A 143 -10.27 21.81 6.61
CA ASN A 143 -9.35 22.93 6.40
C ASN A 143 -8.64 23.40 7.71
N GLU A 144 -8.52 22.50 8.69
CA GLU A 144 -7.80 22.70 9.95
C GLU A 144 -6.30 22.40 9.74
N ARG A 145 -5.68 23.11 8.79
CA ARG A 145 -4.34 22.81 8.25
C ARG A 145 -3.24 22.61 9.33
N ASP A 146 -3.25 23.41 10.40
CA ASP A 146 -2.28 23.27 11.50
C ASP A 146 -2.46 21.96 12.30
N LEU A 147 -3.71 21.46 12.44
CA LEU A 147 -3.99 20.16 13.06
C LEU A 147 -3.64 18.99 12.13
N ALA A 148 -3.90 19.15 10.83
CA ALA A 148 -3.53 18.15 9.82
C ALA A 148 -2.01 17.91 9.83
N LEU A 149 -1.22 18.98 9.81
CA LEU A 149 0.24 18.90 9.94
C LEU A 149 0.69 18.24 11.24
N ALA A 150 0.08 18.59 12.39
CA ALA A 150 0.44 18.02 13.69
C ALA A 150 0.12 16.51 13.83
N ALA A 151 -0.89 16.00 13.12
CA ALA A 151 -1.14 14.57 13.00
C ALA A 151 -0.16 13.90 12.01
N TYR A 152 0.03 14.51 10.84
CA TYR A 152 0.91 14.02 9.78
C TYR A 152 2.38 13.95 10.18
N ASP A 153 2.90 14.87 11.00
CA ASP A 153 4.27 14.82 11.52
C ASP A 153 4.54 13.54 12.34
N GLN A 154 3.50 12.92 12.91
CA GLN A 154 3.60 11.68 13.69
C GLN A 154 3.51 10.41 12.83
N CYS A 155 3.11 10.52 11.55
CA CYS A 155 3.01 9.40 10.62
C CYS A 155 3.68 9.66 9.25
N TYR A 156 4.58 10.63 9.15
CA TYR A 156 5.13 11.23 7.91
C TYR A 156 5.55 10.24 6.80
N ASN A 157 6.13 9.10 7.16
CA ASN A 157 6.61 8.07 6.22
C ASN A 157 5.51 7.06 5.78
N SER A 158 4.22 7.39 5.95
CA SER A 158 3.09 6.48 5.72
C SER A 158 2.19 6.98 4.59
N ALA A 159 1.69 6.08 3.74
CA ALA A 159 0.78 6.42 2.65
C ALA A 159 1.29 7.64 1.83
N ASP A 160 0.42 8.59 1.50
CA ASP A 160 0.75 9.83 0.76
C ASP A 160 1.06 11.04 1.67
N VAL A 161 1.34 10.82 2.97
CA VAL A 161 1.45 11.90 3.96
C VAL A 161 2.50 12.95 3.60
N SER A 162 3.67 12.55 3.09
CA SER A 162 4.73 13.47 2.66
C SER A 162 4.27 14.44 1.56
N TYR A 163 3.48 13.97 0.59
CA TYR A 163 2.87 14.82 -0.44
C TYR A 163 1.80 15.74 0.13
N ARG A 164 1.00 15.26 1.10
CA ARG A 164 -0.05 16.07 1.77
C ARG A 164 0.55 17.21 2.59
N VAL A 165 1.58 16.92 3.37
CA VAL A 165 2.35 17.92 4.14
C VAL A 165 2.92 18.98 3.19
N THR A 166 3.62 18.55 2.12
CA THR A 166 4.18 19.47 1.11
C THR A 166 3.09 20.38 0.51
N ARG A 167 1.97 19.80 0.08
CA ARG A 167 0.84 20.56 -0.49
C ARG A 167 0.25 21.59 0.48
N ILE A 168 0.11 21.25 1.76
CA ILE A 168 -0.40 22.17 2.80
C ILE A 168 0.60 23.31 3.06
N GLU A 169 1.90 23.01 3.06
CA GLU A 169 2.96 24.01 3.23
C GLU A 169 3.03 24.98 2.03
N ASP A 170 2.95 24.46 0.80
CA ASP A 170 2.85 25.26 -0.44
C ASP A 170 1.61 26.19 -0.42
N GLU A 171 0.46 25.68 0.01
CA GLU A 171 -0.79 26.45 0.14
C GLU A 171 -0.69 27.55 1.20
N GLN A 172 -0.08 27.26 2.37
CA GLN A 172 0.19 28.27 3.40
C GLN A 172 1.21 29.32 2.94
N TYR A 173 2.19 28.95 2.10
CA TYR A 173 3.17 29.88 1.55
C TYR A 173 2.54 30.81 0.49
N SER A 174 1.66 30.27 -0.36
CA SER A 174 0.86 31.04 -1.30
C SER A 174 -0.05 32.04 -0.58
N GLU A 175 -0.77 31.60 0.46
CA GLU A 175 -1.61 32.46 1.30
C GLU A 175 -0.80 33.59 1.98
N ALA A 176 0.40 33.29 2.47
CA ALA A 176 1.30 34.30 3.04
C ALA A 176 1.76 35.34 1.99
N THR A 177 1.92 34.92 0.73
CA THR A 177 2.28 35.81 -0.39
C THR A 177 1.12 36.72 -0.79
N ASP A 178 -0.10 36.20 -0.87
CA ASP A 178 -1.31 37.00 -1.11
C ASP A 178 -1.57 38.01 0.02
N LEU A 179 -1.40 37.58 1.28
CA LEU A 179 -1.48 38.46 2.46
C LEU A 179 -0.43 39.58 2.42
N TRP A 180 0.79 39.28 1.94
CA TRP A 180 1.84 40.28 1.74
C TRP A 180 1.45 41.30 0.66
N ILE A 181 0.94 40.84 -0.50
CA ILE A 181 0.46 41.71 -1.59
C ILE A 181 -0.72 42.58 -1.14
N ALA A 182 -1.59 42.07 -0.27
CA ALA A 182 -2.68 42.81 0.36
C ALA A 182 -2.22 43.80 1.47
N GLY A 183 -0.94 43.82 1.82
CA GLY A 183 -0.38 44.69 2.86
C GLY A 183 -0.58 44.20 4.30
N ASN A 184 -1.00 42.95 4.50
CA ASN A 184 -1.20 42.32 5.80
C ASN A 184 0.08 41.62 6.27
N TYR A 185 1.15 42.41 6.43
CA TYR A 185 2.51 41.93 6.64
C TYR A 185 2.69 41.12 7.93
N ASP A 186 2.00 41.47 9.03
CA ASP A 186 2.09 40.72 10.29
C ASP A 186 1.53 39.29 10.16
N THR A 187 0.41 39.12 9.45
CA THR A 187 -0.20 37.80 9.25
C THR A 187 0.65 36.94 8.30
N ALA A 188 1.13 37.53 7.20
CA ALA A 188 2.08 36.89 6.29
C ALA A 188 3.34 36.42 7.05
N LYS A 189 3.98 37.33 7.80
CA LYS A 189 5.20 37.07 8.57
C LYS A 189 5.01 36.05 9.70
N LYS A 190 3.78 35.83 10.18
CA LYS A 190 3.43 34.73 11.08
C LYS A 190 3.46 33.38 10.35
N LEU A 191 2.74 33.25 9.23
CA LEU A 191 2.71 32.02 8.41
C LEU A 191 4.12 31.63 7.94
N LEU A 192 4.86 32.59 7.39
CA LEU A 192 6.22 32.40 6.89
C LEU A 192 7.21 31.93 7.98
N LYS A 193 6.99 32.30 9.25
CA LYS A 193 7.75 31.77 10.39
C LYS A 193 7.41 30.31 10.70
N ALA A 194 6.13 29.96 10.77
CA ALA A 194 5.70 28.57 11.02
C ALA A 194 6.25 27.63 9.93
N LEU A 195 6.16 28.04 8.66
CA LEU A 195 6.75 27.33 7.53
C LEU A 195 8.28 27.21 7.63
N ALA A 196 8.97 28.27 8.06
CA ALA A 196 10.42 28.23 8.26
C ALA A 196 10.86 27.37 9.46
N GLU A 197 10.04 27.24 10.50
CA GLU A 197 10.25 26.27 11.59
C GLU A 197 10.17 24.83 11.05
N ARG A 198 9.22 24.57 10.13
CA ARG A 198 9.08 23.31 9.36
C ARG A 198 10.12 23.10 8.24
N GLN A 199 11.12 24.00 8.13
CA GLN A 199 12.19 23.97 7.13
C GLN A 199 11.79 24.29 5.68
N HIS A 200 10.59 24.86 5.44
CA HIS A 200 10.15 25.24 4.09
C HIS A 200 11.12 26.26 3.44
N ALA A 201 11.74 25.84 2.33
CA ALA A 201 12.92 26.52 1.78
C ALA A 201 12.63 27.95 1.29
N GLU A 202 11.48 28.16 0.62
CA GLU A 202 11.12 29.47 0.09
C GLU A 202 10.73 30.44 1.21
N ALA A 203 10.05 29.95 2.26
CA ALA A 203 9.75 30.75 3.45
C ALA A 203 11.03 31.19 4.19
N ILE A 204 12.01 30.29 4.32
CA ILE A 204 13.34 30.60 4.86
C ILE A 204 14.10 31.62 3.99
N ALA A 205 13.97 31.56 2.68
CA ALA A 205 14.60 32.52 1.77
C ALA A 205 13.96 33.90 1.91
N ALA A 206 12.64 33.99 1.79
CA ALA A 206 11.90 35.24 1.83
C ALA A 206 12.05 35.97 3.20
N LEU A 207 12.03 35.24 4.32
CA LEU A 207 12.31 35.78 5.65
C LEU A 207 13.70 36.45 5.78
N LYS A 208 14.70 36.06 4.96
CA LYS A 208 16.03 36.70 4.95
C LYS A 208 16.03 38.01 4.17
N GLU A 209 15.26 38.11 3.08
CA GLU A 209 15.15 39.36 2.30
C GLU A 209 14.48 40.48 3.11
N TRP A 210 13.54 40.14 3.99
CA TRP A 210 12.88 41.08 4.90
C TRP A 210 13.65 41.37 6.21
N ALA A 211 14.95 41.02 6.29
CA ALA A 211 15.86 41.53 7.31
C ALA A 211 16.37 42.95 6.99
N THR A 212 16.25 43.38 5.73
CA THR A 212 16.50 44.76 5.26
C THR A 212 15.31 45.67 5.62
N PRO A 213 15.51 46.97 5.93
CA PRO A 213 14.50 47.77 6.62
C PRO A 213 13.26 48.07 5.77
N GLU A 214 12.12 48.03 6.47
CA GLU A 214 10.76 48.15 5.97
C GLU A 214 10.52 49.41 5.11
N PRO A 215 9.86 49.32 3.93
CA PRO A 215 9.51 50.49 3.14
C PRO A 215 8.42 51.29 3.85
N THR A 216 8.78 52.33 4.60
CA THR A 216 7.84 53.16 5.35
C THR A 216 6.77 53.75 4.42
N ALA A 217 5.53 53.25 4.53
CA ALA A 217 4.42 53.70 3.71
C ALA A 217 4.07 55.17 4.03
N LYS A 218 4.43 56.09 3.12
CA LYS A 218 4.00 57.49 3.22
C LYS A 218 2.50 57.59 2.99
N SER A 219 1.76 57.86 4.05
CA SER A 219 0.32 58.08 4.01
C SER A 219 -0.02 59.38 3.28
N ASN A 220 -0.37 59.28 1.99
CA ASN A 220 -0.92 60.39 1.22
C ASN A 220 -2.39 60.67 1.62
N ALA A 221 -2.57 61.21 2.82
CA ALA A 221 -3.83 61.82 3.24
C ALA A 221 -4.00 63.18 2.54
N SER A 222 -4.99 63.30 1.65
CA SER A 222 -5.33 64.56 0.98
C SER A 222 -6.68 65.10 1.48
N ALA A 223 -6.67 66.38 1.84
CA ALA A 223 -7.63 67.07 2.69
C ALA A 223 -9.13 66.94 2.30
N ASN A 224 -9.96 66.83 3.33
CA ASN A 224 -11.38 67.19 3.31
C ASN A 224 -11.56 68.70 3.07
N ALA A 225 -12.49 69.11 2.22
CA ALA A 225 -12.95 70.49 2.10
C ALA A 225 -14.45 70.57 1.72
N THR A 226 -15.29 70.98 2.68
CA THR A 226 -16.72 71.29 2.46
C THR A 226 -16.93 72.80 2.38
N PRO A 227 -17.79 73.28 1.47
CA PRO A 227 -18.69 74.38 1.86
C PRO A 227 -20.14 74.24 1.38
N LYS A 228 -21.03 74.94 2.08
CA LYS A 228 -22.47 75.19 1.87
C LYS A 228 -22.73 76.63 2.40
N PRO A 229 -23.81 77.39 2.06
CA PRO A 229 -24.98 77.03 1.26
C PRO A 229 -25.56 78.13 0.31
N THR A 230 -26.69 77.81 -0.35
CA THR A 230 -27.82 78.71 -0.72
C THR A 230 -27.70 79.75 -1.86
N ALA A 231 -28.52 79.59 -2.91
CA ALA A 231 -29.40 80.63 -3.50
C ALA A 231 -30.44 80.08 -4.51
N THR A 232 -31.69 80.56 -4.50
CA THR A 232 -32.72 80.42 -5.57
C THR A 232 -33.83 81.46 -5.33
N PRO A 233 -34.32 82.22 -6.33
CA PRO A 233 -35.44 81.83 -7.24
C PRO A 233 -35.10 82.08 -8.74
N LYS A 234 -35.65 81.38 -9.76
CA LYS A 234 -37.04 81.32 -10.29
C LYS A 234 -37.57 82.67 -10.80
N PRO A 235 -38.30 82.80 -11.95
CA PRO A 235 -38.69 81.82 -12.99
C PRO A 235 -37.86 81.97 -14.29
N THR A 236 -38.15 81.38 -15.47
CA THR A 236 -39.28 80.55 -15.99
C THR A 236 -38.68 79.41 -16.88
N GLN A 237 -39.28 78.72 -17.88
CA GLN A 237 -40.56 78.81 -18.61
C GLN A 237 -41.17 77.40 -18.87
N LYS A 238 -41.54 77.03 -20.12
CA LYS A 238 -42.20 75.75 -20.47
C LYS A 238 -41.77 75.26 -21.86
N VAL A 239 -41.11 74.10 -21.93
CA VAL A 239 -40.85 73.33 -23.17
C VAL A 239 -41.27 71.88 -22.94
N THR A 240 -41.76 71.22 -24.00
CA THR A 240 -42.45 69.92 -23.97
C THR A 240 -41.56 68.76 -23.54
N ALA A 241 -42.12 67.82 -22.76
CA ALA A 241 -41.41 66.63 -22.31
C ALA A 241 -41.12 65.64 -23.45
N LYS A 242 -39.89 65.11 -23.46
CA LYS A 242 -39.47 63.93 -24.23
C LYS A 242 -39.39 62.72 -23.27
N PRO A 243 -39.71 61.48 -23.69
CA PRO A 243 -39.65 60.33 -22.77
C PRO A 243 -38.23 60.10 -22.25
N THR A 244 -38.07 60.15 -20.92
CA THR A 244 -36.82 59.75 -20.24
C THR A 244 -36.77 58.23 -20.18
N THR A 245 -35.79 57.61 -20.85
CA THR A 245 -35.53 56.18 -20.66
C THR A 245 -34.94 55.93 -19.28
N THR A 246 -35.60 55.08 -18.48
CA THR A 246 -35.18 54.75 -17.12
C THR A 246 -33.81 54.07 -17.13
N SER A 247 -32.76 54.79 -16.71
CA SER A 247 -31.41 54.22 -16.68
C SER A 247 -31.31 53.13 -15.62
N LYS A 248 -30.72 52.00 -16.01
CA LYS A 248 -30.71 50.73 -15.27
C LYS A 248 -29.47 50.68 -14.36
N ALA A 249 -29.67 50.80 -13.04
CA ALA A 249 -28.61 50.95 -12.04
C ALA A 249 -27.48 49.92 -12.17
N SER A 250 -26.23 50.33 -11.94
CA SER A 250 -25.03 49.49 -12.12
C SER A 250 -24.67 48.72 -10.84
N VAL A 251 -24.19 47.48 -10.98
CA VAL A 251 -23.86 46.56 -9.89
C VAL A 251 -22.57 45.77 -10.16
N SER A 252 -21.84 45.48 -9.10
CA SER A 252 -20.68 44.57 -9.12
C SER A 252 -21.10 43.15 -8.76
N ILE A 253 -20.59 42.16 -9.50
CA ILE A 253 -20.87 40.72 -9.35
C ILE A 253 -19.54 39.97 -9.38
N SER A 254 -19.34 39.00 -8.49
CA SER A 254 -18.17 38.11 -8.49
C SER A 254 -18.64 36.66 -8.54
N LEU A 255 -18.21 35.91 -9.55
CA LEU A 255 -18.56 34.51 -9.83
C LEU A 255 -17.43 33.59 -9.37
N GLN A 256 -17.79 32.47 -8.74
CA GLN A 256 -16.88 31.39 -8.36
C GLN A 256 -17.42 30.02 -8.80
N LEU A 257 -16.51 29.08 -9.04
CA LEU A 257 -16.80 27.66 -9.26
C LEU A 257 -16.88 26.98 -7.89
N ASN A 258 -17.95 26.24 -7.63
CA ASN A 258 -18.07 25.42 -6.42
C ASN A 258 -17.53 23.99 -6.69
N ARG A 259 -17.91 23.38 -7.82
CA ARG A 259 -17.55 22.01 -8.17
C ARG A 259 -17.65 21.75 -9.68
N ALA A 260 -16.73 20.95 -10.22
CA ALA A 260 -16.91 20.26 -11.50
C ALA A 260 -17.30 18.80 -11.25
N GLY A 261 -18.32 18.31 -11.97
CA GLY A 261 -18.69 16.90 -12.05
C GLY A 261 -18.40 16.34 -13.45
N ILE A 262 -18.89 15.13 -13.72
CA ILE A 262 -18.82 14.53 -15.06
C ILE A 262 -19.79 15.25 -16.02
N ASN A 263 -21.09 15.28 -15.67
CA ASN A 263 -22.13 15.94 -16.47
C ASN A 263 -22.73 17.18 -15.77
N SER A 264 -21.97 17.82 -14.87
CA SER A 264 -22.45 18.98 -14.12
C SER A 264 -21.35 19.98 -13.77
N VAL A 265 -21.71 21.25 -13.63
CA VAL A 265 -20.87 22.32 -13.09
C VAL A 265 -21.69 23.13 -12.09
N ASP A 266 -21.22 23.27 -10.85
CA ASP A 266 -21.91 24.04 -9.81
C ASP A 266 -21.24 25.39 -9.55
N LEU A 267 -22.03 26.45 -9.49
CA LEU A 267 -21.57 27.85 -9.49
C LEU A 267 -22.28 28.66 -8.40
N SER A 268 -21.58 29.64 -7.83
CA SER A 268 -22.17 30.67 -6.96
C SER A 268 -21.59 32.05 -7.23
N TRP A 269 -22.31 33.11 -6.83
CA TRP A 269 -21.84 34.48 -7.01
C TRP A 269 -22.31 35.44 -5.93
N THR A 270 -21.44 36.40 -5.60
CA THR A 270 -21.81 37.57 -4.80
C THR A 270 -22.31 38.69 -5.71
N CYS A 271 -23.11 39.58 -5.14
CA CYS A 271 -23.58 40.80 -5.79
C CYS A 271 -23.91 41.81 -4.69
N GLY A 272 -23.39 43.03 -4.83
CA GLY A 272 -23.50 44.12 -3.85
C GLY A 272 -24.89 44.76 -3.75
N THR A 273 -25.89 44.26 -4.47
CA THR A 273 -27.25 44.81 -4.48
C THR A 273 -28.29 43.68 -4.40
N SER A 274 -29.32 43.88 -3.57
CA SER A 274 -30.43 42.95 -3.40
C SER A 274 -31.48 43.10 -4.53
N GLY A 275 -32.30 42.08 -4.74
CA GLY A 275 -33.37 42.11 -5.76
C GLY A 275 -32.91 42.10 -7.22
N VAL A 276 -31.61 41.95 -7.49
CA VAL A 276 -31.08 41.79 -8.84
C VAL A 276 -31.45 40.40 -9.38
N THR A 277 -32.00 40.34 -10.60
CA THR A 277 -32.13 39.10 -11.38
C THR A 277 -30.95 38.96 -12.33
N TYR A 278 -30.53 37.72 -12.58
CA TYR A 278 -29.32 37.37 -13.30
C TYR A 278 -29.62 36.48 -14.51
N GLU A 279 -28.81 36.60 -15.55
CA GLU A 279 -28.65 35.58 -16.59
C GLU A 279 -27.35 34.81 -16.35
N VAL A 280 -27.46 33.49 -16.21
CA VAL A 280 -26.30 32.59 -16.20
C VAL A 280 -25.96 32.27 -17.65
N GLN A 281 -24.76 32.64 -18.09
CA GLN A 281 -24.32 32.47 -19.48
C GLN A 281 -23.11 31.54 -19.56
N ARG A 282 -23.11 30.65 -20.56
CA ARG A 282 -22.05 29.69 -20.85
C ARG A 282 -21.59 29.81 -22.31
N LYS A 283 -20.30 29.63 -22.56
CA LYS A 283 -19.71 29.31 -23.87
C LYS A 283 -18.93 28.00 -23.76
N GLY A 284 -18.87 27.21 -24.83
CA GLY A 284 -17.91 26.10 -24.96
C GLY A 284 -16.55 26.63 -25.43
N ASP A 285 -15.49 25.85 -25.27
CA ASP A 285 -14.10 26.28 -25.52
C ASP A 285 -13.84 26.91 -26.90
N SER A 286 -14.44 26.36 -27.95
CA SER A 286 -14.34 26.87 -29.33
C SER A 286 -15.39 27.93 -29.71
N SER A 287 -16.25 28.35 -28.77
CA SER A 287 -17.34 29.31 -29.03
C SER A 287 -17.01 30.71 -28.53
N SER A 288 -17.00 31.69 -29.44
CA SER A 288 -17.04 33.11 -29.09
C SER A 288 -18.43 33.59 -28.64
N SER A 289 -19.48 32.82 -28.95
CA SER A 289 -20.87 33.13 -28.62
C SER A 289 -21.27 32.62 -27.23
N TRP A 290 -22.05 33.44 -26.52
CA TRP A 290 -22.60 33.14 -25.20
C TRP A 290 -24.05 32.66 -25.29
N THR A 291 -24.36 31.58 -24.59
CA THR A 291 -25.72 31.03 -24.46
C THR A 291 -26.21 31.25 -23.03
N THR A 292 -27.35 31.92 -22.85
CA THR A 292 -28.03 32.01 -21.55
C THR A 292 -28.66 30.66 -21.20
N LEU A 293 -28.19 30.03 -20.12
CA LEU A 293 -28.72 28.76 -19.60
C LEU A 293 -29.97 28.97 -18.76
N ALA A 294 -29.99 30.04 -17.96
CA ALA A 294 -31.09 30.34 -17.05
C ALA A 294 -31.22 31.86 -16.78
N THR A 295 -32.44 32.29 -16.44
CA THR A 295 -32.71 33.61 -15.83
C THR A 295 -33.27 33.36 -14.42
N ILE A 296 -32.56 33.80 -13.38
CA ILE A 296 -32.89 33.47 -11.98
C ILE A 296 -32.64 34.64 -11.01
N SER A 297 -33.16 34.54 -9.79
CA SER A 297 -32.93 35.49 -8.68
C SER A 297 -32.04 34.93 -7.56
N SER A 298 -31.71 33.63 -7.59
CA SER A 298 -30.73 33.03 -6.68
C SER A 298 -29.32 33.52 -6.97
N LYS A 299 -28.41 33.27 -6.01
CA LYS A 299 -26.97 33.56 -6.08
C LYS A 299 -26.12 32.29 -6.35
N SER A 300 -26.77 31.25 -6.86
CA SER A 300 -26.17 29.96 -7.22
C SER A 300 -26.97 29.27 -8.33
N TYR A 301 -26.29 28.42 -9.09
CA TYR A 301 -26.86 27.63 -10.18
C TYR A 301 -25.97 26.42 -10.51
N THR A 302 -26.59 25.25 -10.67
CA THR A 302 -25.93 24.04 -11.15
C THR A 302 -26.31 23.77 -12.60
N ASP A 303 -25.34 23.85 -13.50
CA ASP A 303 -25.49 23.49 -14.91
C ASP A 303 -25.39 21.97 -15.09
N ASN A 304 -26.54 21.30 -15.09
CA ASN A 304 -26.67 19.86 -15.34
C ASN A 304 -26.78 19.52 -16.85
N SER A 305 -26.37 20.42 -17.74
CA SER A 305 -26.32 20.18 -19.20
C SER A 305 -24.89 20.05 -19.74
N ALA A 306 -23.88 20.20 -18.88
CA ALA A 306 -22.48 20.02 -19.23
C ALA A 306 -22.21 18.57 -19.66
N GLN A 307 -21.35 18.38 -20.66
CA GLN A 307 -20.94 17.06 -21.13
C GLN A 307 -19.59 16.67 -20.52
N ALA A 308 -19.33 15.39 -20.30
CA ALA A 308 -18.06 14.87 -19.79
C ALA A 308 -16.84 15.36 -20.60
N GLY A 309 -15.71 15.57 -19.91
CA GLY A 309 -14.42 15.96 -20.51
C GLY A 309 -14.41 17.27 -21.31
N THR A 310 -15.47 18.09 -21.19
CA THR A 310 -15.70 19.26 -22.05
C THR A 310 -15.40 20.54 -21.31
N LYS A 311 -14.62 21.42 -21.94
CA LYS A 311 -14.26 22.72 -21.39
C LYS A 311 -15.32 23.78 -21.71
N TYR A 312 -15.75 24.48 -20.67
CA TYR A 312 -16.74 25.54 -20.70
C TYR A 312 -16.22 26.78 -19.96
N THR A 313 -16.74 27.94 -20.35
CA THR A 313 -16.53 29.20 -19.61
C THR A 313 -17.88 29.81 -19.26
N TYR A 314 -18.02 30.28 -18.03
CA TYR A 314 -19.24 30.83 -17.46
C TYR A 314 -19.08 32.31 -17.08
N ARG A 315 -20.18 33.06 -17.13
CA ARG A 315 -20.31 34.40 -16.55
C ARG A 315 -21.75 34.67 -16.11
N ILE A 316 -21.93 35.65 -15.23
CA ILE A 316 -23.22 36.12 -14.74
C ILE A 316 -23.46 37.54 -15.27
N VAL A 317 -24.62 37.80 -15.87
CA VAL A 317 -25.01 39.13 -16.39
C VAL A 317 -26.25 39.64 -15.65
N ALA A 318 -26.27 40.90 -15.25
CA ALA A 318 -27.41 41.51 -14.56
C ALA A 318 -28.60 41.77 -15.52
N LYS A 319 -29.76 41.20 -15.20
CA LYS A 319 -30.99 41.33 -15.99
C LYS A 319 -31.90 42.46 -15.51
N SER A 320 -32.01 42.72 -14.19
CA SER A 320 -32.69 43.93 -13.67
C SER A 320 -31.75 45.11 -13.35
N ALA A 321 -30.44 44.88 -13.21
CA ALA A 321 -29.40 45.90 -13.11
C ALA A 321 -28.46 45.90 -14.35
N THR A 322 -27.48 46.80 -14.46
CA THR A 322 -26.35 46.69 -15.40
C THR A 322 -25.11 46.15 -14.68
N GLY A 323 -24.37 45.24 -15.31
CA GLY A 323 -23.19 44.62 -14.70
C GLY A 323 -22.98 43.18 -15.19
N THR A 324 -21.73 42.73 -15.14
CA THR A 324 -21.29 41.39 -15.56
C THR A 324 -20.18 40.95 -14.61
N SER A 325 -20.13 39.66 -14.27
CA SER A 325 -19.06 39.09 -13.44
C SER A 325 -17.73 38.94 -14.19
N ASN A 326 -16.68 38.55 -13.45
CA ASN A 326 -15.56 37.82 -14.02
C ASN A 326 -16.03 36.57 -14.77
N GLU A 327 -15.22 36.11 -15.72
CA GLU A 327 -15.40 34.82 -16.37
C GLU A 327 -14.71 33.71 -15.56
N VAL A 328 -15.28 32.50 -15.55
CA VAL A 328 -14.66 31.31 -14.92
C VAL A 328 -14.66 30.17 -15.94
N SER A 329 -13.48 29.62 -16.22
CA SER A 329 -13.31 28.48 -17.14
C SER A 329 -13.07 27.19 -16.37
N VAL A 330 -13.67 26.09 -16.82
CA VAL A 330 -13.60 24.78 -16.17
C VAL A 330 -13.76 23.67 -17.21
N THR A 331 -13.07 22.55 -17.00
CA THR A 331 -13.28 21.30 -17.76
C THR A 331 -14.01 20.33 -16.84
N THR A 332 -15.09 19.73 -17.32
CA THR A 332 -15.79 18.65 -16.60
C THR A 332 -14.92 17.38 -16.53
N LEU A 333 -15.20 16.54 -15.54
CA LEU A 333 -14.57 15.24 -15.40
C LEU A 333 -14.94 14.33 -16.59
N GLN A 334 -14.06 13.41 -16.96
CA GLN A 334 -14.33 12.43 -18.02
C GLN A 334 -15.11 11.22 -17.46
N ASN A 335 -15.82 10.50 -18.33
CA ASN A 335 -16.20 9.12 -18.04
C ASN A 335 -14.93 8.28 -18.00
N SER A 336 -14.69 7.55 -16.92
CA SER A 336 -13.68 6.49 -16.89
C SER A 336 -14.06 5.40 -17.89
N THR A 337 -13.19 5.13 -18.88
CA THR A 337 -13.28 3.88 -19.64
C THR A 337 -12.89 2.72 -18.72
N PRO A 338 -13.59 1.58 -18.76
CA PRO A 338 -13.24 0.44 -17.92
C PRO A 338 -11.84 -0.06 -18.29
N THR A 339 -10.89 0.13 -17.39
CA THR A 339 -9.51 -0.34 -17.54
C THR A 339 -9.51 -1.86 -17.75
N PRO A 340 -8.79 -2.39 -18.75
CA PRO A 340 -8.64 -3.84 -18.88
C PRO A 340 -7.98 -4.36 -17.60
N LYS A 341 -8.62 -5.34 -16.94
CA LYS A 341 -8.19 -5.87 -15.64
C LYS A 341 -6.68 -6.21 -15.68
N PRO A 342 -5.88 -5.76 -14.70
CA PRO A 342 -4.45 -6.08 -14.66
C PRO A 342 -4.23 -7.60 -14.77
N LYS A 343 -3.29 -8.00 -15.64
CA LYS A 343 -2.90 -9.40 -15.78
C LYS A 343 -2.13 -9.82 -14.54
N THR A 344 -2.72 -10.68 -13.72
CA THR A 344 -2.10 -11.16 -12.48
C THR A 344 -1.47 -12.54 -12.67
N TRP A 345 -0.36 -12.78 -12.00
CA TRP A 345 0.20 -14.14 -11.92
C TRP A 345 -0.73 -15.01 -11.07
N GLY A 346 -1.06 -16.20 -11.57
CA GLY A 346 -1.78 -17.20 -10.79
C GLY A 346 -0.95 -17.76 -9.62
N SER A 347 -1.61 -18.58 -8.80
CA SER A 347 -0.96 -19.37 -7.76
C SER A 347 0.13 -20.29 -8.35
N TRP A 348 1.18 -20.53 -7.57
CA TRP A 348 2.22 -21.50 -7.95
C TRP A 348 1.69 -22.93 -7.97
N SER A 349 2.17 -23.74 -8.93
CA SER A 349 2.00 -25.19 -8.90
C SER A 349 2.68 -25.79 -7.66
N SER A 350 2.22 -26.97 -7.25
CA SER A 350 3.00 -27.84 -6.37
C SER A 350 4.39 -28.13 -6.98
N TRP A 351 5.38 -28.33 -6.12
CA TRP A 351 6.72 -28.75 -6.54
C TRP A 351 6.69 -30.13 -7.19
N SER A 352 7.34 -30.28 -8.34
CA SER A 352 7.44 -31.53 -9.11
C SER A 352 8.87 -31.76 -9.60
N THR A 353 9.26 -33.02 -9.82
CA THR A 353 10.54 -33.36 -10.47
C THR A 353 10.48 -33.29 -12.00
N SER A 354 9.28 -33.10 -12.58
CA SER A 354 9.10 -32.87 -14.02
C SER A 354 9.61 -31.47 -14.42
N PRO A 355 10.57 -31.34 -15.35
CA PRO A 355 11.06 -30.03 -15.80
C PRO A 355 9.98 -29.20 -16.49
N VAL A 356 10.00 -27.88 -16.23
CA VAL A 356 9.15 -26.88 -16.90
C VAL A 356 9.98 -25.66 -17.28
N SER A 357 9.61 -25.01 -18.39
CA SER A 357 10.30 -23.85 -18.95
C SER A 357 9.52 -22.56 -18.72
N ALA A 358 10.24 -21.46 -18.47
CA ALA A 358 9.66 -20.12 -18.38
C ALA A 358 9.27 -19.55 -19.76
N SER A 359 8.36 -18.58 -19.78
CA SER A 359 7.94 -17.83 -20.97
C SER A 359 7.46 -16.43 -20.57
N SER A 360 7.08 -15.59 -21.55
CA SER A 360 6.43 -14.29 -21.31
C SER A 360 5.10 -14.38 -20.55
N THR A 361 4.52 -15.58 -20.41
CA THR A 361 3.28 -15.83 -19.65
C THR A 361 3.45 -16.91 -18.58
N ARG A 362 4.68 -17.38 -18.30
CA ARG A 362 4.98 -18.43 -17.32
C ARG A 362 6.27 -18.13 -16.55
N GLN A 363 6.15 -17.90 -15.24
CA GLN A 363 7.30 -17.92 -14.35
C GLN A 363 7.59 -19.35 -13.89
N VAL A 364 8.86 -19.67 -13.69
CA VAL A 364 9.34 -20.96 -13.16
C VAL A 364 10.34 -20.70 -12.04
N GLU A 365 10.18 -21.41 -10.93
CA GLU A 365 11.19 -21.54 -9.89
C GLU A 365 11.79 -22.94 -9.89
N THR A 366 13.03 -23.04 -9.41
CA THR A 366 13.71 -24.33 -9.18
C THR A 366 14.31 -24.36 -7.79
N LYS A 367 14.32 -25.54 -7.16
CA LYS A 367 15.08 -25.82 -5.93
C LYS A 367 15.82 -27.16 -6.07
N VAL A 368 16.94 -27.29 -5.39
CA VAL A 368 17.72 -28.53 -5.34
C VAL A 368 17.73 -29.04 -3.91
N GLU A 369 17.18 -30.22 -3.68
CA GLU A 369 17.13 -30.85 -2.35
C GLU A 369 18.03 -32.08 -2.30
N THR A 370 18.72 -32.30 -1.17
CA THR A 370 19.53 -33.49 -0.94
C THR A 370 18.65 -34.56 -0.30
N GLN A 371 18.33 -35.60 -1.07
CA GLN A 371 17.67 -36.80 -0.56
C GLN A 371 18.69 -37.83 -0.09
N TYR A 372 18.28 -38.73 0.80
CA TYR A 372 19.12 -39.78 1.37
C TYR A 372 18.48 -41.16 1.13
N ASN A 373 19.27 -42.12 0.67
CA ASN A 373 18.87 -43.52 0.52
C ASN A 373 19.72 -44.44 1.42
N SER A 374 19.07 -45.38 2.09
CA SER A 374 19.72 -46.41 2.91
C SER A 374 20.08 -47.63 2.05
N VAL A 375 21.34 -47.71 1.62
CA VAL A 375 21.84 -48.81 0.79
C VAL A 375 22.36 -49.95 1.68
N PRO A 376 21.95 -51.21 1.46
CA PRO A 376 22.43 -52.35 2.24
C PRO A 376 23.90 -52.65 1.92
N VAL A 377 24.67 -52.93 2.97
CA VAL A 377 26.08 -53.28 2.92
C VAL A 377 26.24 -54.63 3.62
N TYR A 378 26.67 -55.64 2.87
CA TYR A 378 26.78 -57.02 3.33
C TYR A 378 28.17 -57.22 3.92
N ASN A 379 28.24 -57.56 5.21
CA ASN A 379 29.48 -57.82 5.93
C ASN A 379 29.56 -59.30 6.25
N TYR A 380 30.72 -59.89 6.01
CA TYR A 380 30.99 -61.31 6.16
C TYR A 380 32.17 -61.49 7.10
N SER A 381 32.04 -62.43 8.03
CA SER A 381 33.07 -62.80 9.01
C SER A 381 33.27 -64.32 9.02
N ARG A 382 34.50 -64.79 9.20
CA ARG A 382 34.82 -66.22 9.41
C ARG A 382 36.10 -66.40 10.20
N TRP A 383 36.18 -67.49 10.95
CA TRP A 383 37.40 -67.94 11.62
C TRP A 383 38.18 -68.87 10.69
N TYR A 384 39.39 -68.49 10.31
CA TYR A 384 40.31 -69.29 9.50
C TYR A 384 41.35 -69.92 10.43
N TYR A 385 41.57 -71.23 10.31
CA TYR A 385 42.47 -71.95 11.21
C TYR A 385 43.06 -73.21 10.57
N TYR A 386 44.17 -73.72 11.12
CA TYR A 386 44.76 -74.97 10.68
C TYR A 386 44.20 -76.17 11.45
N ASN A 387 43.57 -77.11 10.74
CA ASN A 387 42.97 -78.31 11.32
C ASN A 387 43.96 -79.48 11.30
N THR A 388 44.33 -79.98 12.49
CA THR A 388 45.34 -81.04 12.66
C THR A 388 44.84 -82.42 12.26
N ALA A 389 43.54 -82.69 12.28
CA ALA A 389 42.96 -83.98 11.87
C ALA A 389 42.87 -84.12 10.34
N TRP A 390 42.88 -83.00 9.60
CA TRP A 390 42.84 -82.99 8.13
C TRP A 390 44.13 -82.50 7.48
N GLY A 391 45.13 -82.05 8.26
CA GLY A 391 46.41 -81.56 7.76
C GLY A 391 46.33 -80.27 6.93
N GLN A 392 45.21 -79.53 6.99
CA GLN A 392 44.92 -78.42 6.10
C GLN A 392 44.25 -77.24 6.80
N TRP A 393 44.35 -76.07 6.17
CA TRP A 393 43.62 -74.86 6.56
C TRP A 393 42.13 -74.97 6.24
N THR A 394 41.28 -74.48 7.13
CA THR A 394 39.82 -74.53 6.97
C THR A 394 39.12 -73.34 7.65
N HIS A 395 37.79 -73.28 7.53
CA HIS A 395 36.97 -72.13 7.91
C HIS A 395 35.84 -72.53 8.87
N SER A 396 35.50 -71.66 9.81
CA SER A 396 34.37 -71.78 10.73
C SER A 396 33.57 -70.48 10.81
N TYR A 397 32.29 -70.56 11.18
CA TYR A 397 31.39 -69.43 11.39
C TYR A 397 31.62 -68.74 12.75
N THR A 398 32.21 -69.44 13.72
CA THR A 398 32.65 -68.94 15.03
C THR A 398 34.12 -69.28 15.27
N GLN A 399 34.73 -68.61 16.25
CA GLN A 399 36.04 -68.98 16.78
C GLN A 399 36.03 -70.46 17.19
N TYR A 400 36.94 -71.24 16.60
CA TYR A 400 37.03 -72.69 16.80
C TYR A 400 38.30 -73.05 17.57
N THR A 401 38.13 -73.80 18.65
CA THR A 401 39.18 -74.19 19.62
C THR A 401 39.07 -75.67 20.03
N GLY A 402 38.39 -76.51 19.23
CA GLY A 402 38.19 -77.94 19.52
C GLY A 402 39.47 -78.79 19.39
N SER A 403 39.34 -80.09 19.63
CA SER A 403 40.49 -81.02 19.76
C SER A 403 41.38 -81.16 18.51
N ASN A 404 40.91 -80.76 17.32
CA ASN A 404 41.69 -80.72 16.09
C ASN A 404 42.10 -79.29 15.65
N TYR A 405 42.00 -78.29 16.53
CA TYR A 405 42.55 -76.95 16.32
C TYR A 405 44.05 -76.91 16.64
N LYS A 406 44.88 -76.44 15.71
CA LYS A 406 46.27 -76.09 16.03
C LYS A 406 46.29 -74.79 16.83
N SER A 407 46.72 -74.85 18.09
CA SER A 407 46.84 -73.66 18.94
C SER A 407 47.68 -72.56 18.27
N GLY A 408 47.24 -71.30 18.42
CA GLY A 408 47.85 -70.14 17.78
C GLY A 408 47.67 -70.02 16.26
N SER A 409 46.95 -70.93 15.59
CA SER A 409 46.76 -70.87 14.12
C SER A 409 45.53 -70.08 13.66
N GLY A 410 44.65 -69.68 14.57
CA GLY A 410 43.35 -69.11 14.23
C GLY A 410 43.32 -67.59 14.11
N GLU A 411 42.71 -67.08 13.04
CA GLU A 411 42.49 -65.66 12.78
C GLU A 411 41.04 -65.38 12.33
N TRP A 412 40.56 -64.15 12.53
CA TRP A 412 39.30 -63.69 11.95
C TRP A 412 39.55 -63.02 10.59
N GLN A 413 38.86 -63.49 9.57
CA GLN A 413 38.83 -62.90 8.24
C GLN A 413 37.49 -62.18 8.01
N TYR A 414 37.55 -61.00 7.38
CA TYR A 414 36.42 -60.12 7.13
C TYR A 414 36.31 -59.77 5.65
N LYS A 415 35.10 -59.53 5.17
CA LYS A 415 34.82 -59.06 3.80
C LYS A 415 33.54 -58.23 3.77
N THR A 416 33.53 -57.12 3.03
CA THR A 416 32.35 -56.28 2.85
C THR A 416 32.03 -56.11 1.37
N THR A 417 30.75 -56.17 0.99
CA THR A 417 30.30 -56.03 -0.41
C THR A 417 28.96 -55.27 -0.51
N SER A 418 28.78 -54.48 -1.58
CA SER A 418 27.53 -53.76 -1.89
C SER A 418 26.44 -54.62 -2.53
N GLN A 419 26.70 -55.92 -2.69
CA GLN A 419 25.81 -56.96 -3.22
C GLN A 419 26.06 -58.25 -2.43
N PRO A 420 25.06 -59.12 -2.24
CA PRO A 420 25.22 -60.34 -1.48
C PRO A 420 26.14 -61.34 -2.22
N LEU A 421 26.90 -62.13 -1.47
CA LEU A 421 27.65 -63.25 -2.04
C LEU A 421 26.72 -64.34 -2.57
N ALA A 422 27.09 -64.97 -3.68
CA ALA A 422 26.35 -66.09 -4.23
C ALA A 422 26.27 -67.24 -3.21
N LYS A 423 25.05 -67.67 -2.91
CA LYS A 423 24.73 -68.79 -2.02
C LYS A 423 24.98 -70.13 -2.74
N VAL A 424 25.56 -71.11 -2.03
CA VAL A 424 25.97 -72.40 -2.62
C VAL A 424 25.18 -73.56 -2.04
N ASN A 425 25.32 -73.84 -0.74
CA ASN A 425 24.63 -74.92 -0.03
C ASN A 425 24.06 -74.39 1.30
N GLN A 426 23.05 -75.06 1.85
CA GLN A 426 22.62 -74.87 3.24
C GLN A 426 22.70 -76.20 3.98
N ILE A 427 23.39 -76.23 5.13
CA ILE A 427 23.61 -77.44 5.95
C ILE A 427 23.41 -77.06 7.42
N ASP A 428 22.62 -77.84 8.16
CA ASP A 428 22.30 -77.61 9.59
C ASP A 428 21.85 -76.17 9.89
N GLY A 429 21.02 -75.62 8.99
CA GLY A 429 20.53 -74.23 9.02
C GLY A 429 21.52 -73.16 8.53
N ARG A 430 22.81 -73.50 8.37
CA ARG A 430 23.90 -72.56 8.04
C ARG A 430 24.07 -72.40 6.53
N GLN A 431 24.27 -71.17 6.08
CA GLN A 431 24.50 -70.84 4.67
C GLN A 431 25.99 -70.94 4.30
N GLN A 432 26.30 -71.72 3.27
CA GLN A 432 27.59 -71.67 2.57
C GLN A 432 27.49 -70.68 1.41
N TYR A 433 28.55 -69.90 1.19
CA TYR A 433 28.66 -68.91 0.11
C TYR A 433 29.84 -69.26 -0.82
N ASN A 434 29.90 -68.62 -1.98
CA ASN A 434 31.03 -68.78 -2.89
C ASN A 434 32.33 -68.31 -2.21
N GLY A 435 33.35 -69.17 -2.20
CA GLY A 435 34.59 -68.97 -1.44
C GLY A 435 34.57 -69.45 0.02
N GLY A 436 33.50 -70.12 0.48
CA GLY A 436 33.49 -70.91 1.73
C GLY A 436 32.39 -70.58 2.73
N TRP A 437 32.59 -70.98 3.98
CA TRP A 437 31.72 -70.63 5.09
C TRP A 437 31.96 -69.18 5.53
N TRP A 438 30.86 -68.45 5.73
CA TRP A 438 30.85 -67.06 6.20
C TRP A 438 29.62 -66.84 7.08
N ASN A 439 29.77 -66.03 8.13
CA ASN A 439 28.69 -65.46 8.92
C ASN A 439 28.37 -64.07 8.36
N GLU A 440 27.14 -63.89 7.85
CA GLU A 440 26.64 -62.67 7.19
C GLU A 440 25.94 -61.74 8.19
N SER A 441 26.19 -60.43 8.07
CA SER A 441 25.41 -59.38 8.72
C SER A 441 25.21 -58.19 7.79
N ILE A 442 24.01 -57.62 7.78
CA ILE A 442 23.65 -56.48 6.93
C ILE A 442 23.75 -55.21 7.78
N SER A 443 24.60 -54.28 7.36
CA SER A 443 24.54 -52.88 7.80
C SER A 443 23.92 -52.02 6.71
N TYR A 444 23.57 -50.78 7.03
CA TYR A 444 23.07 -49.82 6.05
C TYR A 444 24.00 -48.61 6.00
N LYS A 445 24.37 -48.20 4.80
CA LYS A 445 25.06 -46.95 4.53
C LYS A 445 24.03 -45.94 4.02
N GLN A 446 24.01 -44.74 4.58
CA GLN A 446 23.33 -43.62 3.94
C GLN A 446 24.18 -43.13 2.78
N GLU A 447 23.58 -43.08 1.59
CA GLU A 447 24.09 -42.33 0.45
C GLU A 447 23.15 -41.14 0.20
N SER A 448 23.62 -40.15 -0.56
CA SER A 448 22.92 -38.88 -0.76
C SER A 448 22.98 -38.45 -2.21
N TYR A 449 21.84 -38.05 -2.76
CA TYR A 449 21.72 -37.55 -4.14
C TYR A 449 20.89 -36.27 -4.18
N GLN A 450 21.20 -35.42 -5.16
CA GLN A 450 20.47 -34.18 -5.38
C GLN A 450 19.26 -34.43 -6.29
N VAL A 451 18.13 -33.84 -5.94
CA VAL A 451 16.90 -33.84 -6.74
C VAL A 451 16.52 -32.39 -7.04
N THR A 452 16.45 -32.05 -8.32
CA THR A 452 15.91 -30.77 -8.77
C THR A 452 14.40 -30.85 -8.83
N TYR A 453 13.74 -29.94 -8.13
CA TYR A 453 12.31 -29.69 -8.21
C TYR A 453 12.04 -28.39 -8.95
N TYR A 454 10.90 -28.34 -9.63
CA TYR A 454 10.39 -27.22 -10.39
C TYR A 454 8.97 -26.88 -9.91
N ARG A 455 8.62 -25.60 -9.94
CA ARG A 455 7.22 -25.14 -9.89
C ARG A 455 7.01 -24.00 -10.87
N TYR A 456 5.79 -23.80 -11.36
CA TYR A 456 5.47 -22.74 -12.30
C TYR A 456 4.20 -21.97 -11.90
N ARG A 457 4.07 -20.74 -12.37
CA ARG A 457 2.81 -19.99 -12.35
C ARG A 457 2.58 -19.27 -13.67
N ASP A 458 1.33 -19.25 -14.10
CA ASP A 458 0.91 -18.68 -15.37
C ASP A 458 0.25 -17.31 -15.19
N LEU A 459 0.47 -16.42 -16.16
CA LEU A 459 -0.14 -15.10 -16.22
C LEU A 459 -1.59 -15.22 -16.71
N LYS A 460 -2.55 -14.68 -15.93
CA LYS A 460 -3.99 -14.68 -16.22
C LYS A 460 -4.41 -13.43 -16.98
#